data_AF-A0A964PAB0-F1
#
_entry.id   AF-A0A964PAB0-F1
#
_cell.length_a   1.000
_cell.length_b   1.000
_cell.length_c   1.000
_cell.angle_alpha   90.00
_cell.angle_beta   90.00
_cell.angle_gamma   90.00
#
_symmetry.space_group_name_H-M   'P 1'
#
loop_
_entity.id
_entity.type
_entity.pdbx_description
1 polymer ?
#
loop_
_entity_poly.entity_id
_entity_poly.type
_entity_poly.pdbx_seq_one_letter_code
_entity_poly.pdbx_strand_id
1 'polypeptide(L)' 'MSDATHKAKLKDTVRVLREQWRTLRQDWNDPASAAMERDAVDPADDAVRIAILALDQLAEAVSRARRDCDAR' A
#
# COMPACT_ATOMS: atom_id res chain seq x y z
N MET A 1 -13.33 3.98 12.76
CA MET A 1 -13.02 4.08 11.31
C MET A 1 -12.64 2.69 10.82
N SER A 2 -13.16 2.24 9.68
CA SER A 2 -13.06 0.84 9.23
C SER A 2 -11.70 0.53 8.61
N ASP A 3 -11.16 -0.68 8.83
CA ASP A 3 -9.97 -1.19 8.14
C ASP A 3 -10.10 -1.16 6.61
N ALA A 4 -11.33 -1.28 6.10
CA ALA A 4 -11.62 -1.12 4.68
C ALA A 4 -11.25 0.29 4.17
N THR A 5 -11.49 1.32 4.99
CA THR A 5 -11.14 2.72 4.66
C THR A 5 -9.63 2.91 4.60
N HIS A 6 -8.87 2.33 5.54
CA HIS A 6 -7.41 2.44 5.54
C HIS A 6 -6.77 1.70 4.35
N LYS A 7 -7.24 0.49 4.04
CA LYS A 7 -6.81 -0.28 2.86
C LYS A 7 -7.12 0.46 1.55
N ALA A 8 -8.31 1.05 1.44
CA ALA A 8 -8.69 1.84 0.27
C ALA A 8 -7.78 3.08 0.12
N LYS A 9 -7.49 3.78 1.22
CA LYS A 9 -6.60 4.95 1.21
C LYS A 9 -5.18 4.60 0.77
N LEU A 10 -4.63 3.46 1.20
CA LEU A 10 -3.30 3.00 0.77
C LEU A 10 -3.27 2.69 -0.74
N LYS A 11 -4.28 1.96 -1.24
CA LYS A 11 -4.42 1.68 -2.68
C LYS A 11 -4.54 2.95 -3.50
N ASP A 12 -5.33 3.92 -3.04
CA ASP A 12 -5.52 5.17 -3.75
C ASP A 12 -4.25 6.02 -3.75
N THR A 13 -3.54 6.07 -2.62
CA THR A 13 -2.29 6.83 -2.50
C THR A 13 -1.21 6.30 -3.44
N VAL A 14 -1.05 4.98 -3.54
CA VAL A 14 -0.04 4.40 -4.46
C VAL A 14 -0.43 4.56 -5.93
N ARG A 15 -1.74 4.52 -6.24
CA ARG A 15 -2.27 4.86 -7.57
C ARG A 15 -1.91 6.31 -7.94
N VAL A 16 -2.17 7.26 -7.04
CA VAL A 16 -1.84 8.67 -7.26
C VAL A 16 -0.33 8.85 -7.44
N LEU A 17 0.51 8.19 -6.63
CA LEU A 17 1.96 8.20 -6.81
C LEU A 17 2.36 7.78 -8.23
N ARG A 18 1.84 6.65 -8.73
CA ARG A 18 2.12 6.16 -10.09
C ARG A 18 1.65 7.13 -11.17
N GLU A 19 0.47 7.71 -11.01
CA GLU A 19 -0.08 8.67 -11.97
C GLU A 19 0.79 9.92 -12.05
N GLN A 20 1.19 10.48 -10.90
CA GLN A 20 2.07 11.63 -10.83
C GLN A 20 3.47 11.31 -11.36
N TRP A 21 4.01 10.14 -11.02
CA TRP A 21 5.31 9.68 -11.53
C TRP A 21 5.30 9.54 -13.05
N ARG A 22 4.25 8.93 -13.63
CA ARG A 22 4.10 8.79 -15.08
C ARG A 22 4.07 10.13 -15.79
N THR A 23 3.38 11.13 -15.22
CA THR A 23 3.36 12.50 -15.76
C THR A 23 4.74 13.12 -15.68
N LEU A 24 5.40 13.05 -14.52
CA LEU A 24 6.74 13.61 -14.33
C LEU A 24 7.78 12.98 -15.28
N ARG A 25 7.68 11.69 -15.55
CA ARG A 25 8.51 10.93 -16.51
C ARG A 25 8.43 11.44 -17.95
N GLN A 26 7.37 12.16 -18.32
CA GLN A 26 7.25 12.74 -19.67
C GLN A 26 8.26 13.85 -19.89
N ASP A 27 8.53 14.63 -18.84
CA ASP A 27 9.44 15.78 -18.88
C ASP A 27 10.83 15.45 -18.27
N TRP A 28 10.90 14.42 -17.41
CA TRP A 28 12.12 14.01 -16.71
C TRP A 28 12.54 12.58 -17.05
N ASN A 29 13.45 12.44 -18.04
CA ASN A 29 13.89 11.15 -18.58
C ASN A 29 15.42 11.00 -18.61
N ASP A 30 16.08 11.31 -17.51
CA ASP A 30 17.52 11.16 -17.35
C ASP A 30 17.87 9.93 -16.48
N PRO A 31 19.17 9.60 -16.28
CA PRO A 31 19.56 8.48 -15.43
C PRO A 31 19.11 8.61 -13.97
N ALA A 32 18.89 9.82 -13.45
CA ALA A 32 18.42 10.03 -12.09
C ALA A 32 16.93 9.67 -11.95
N SER A 33 16.10 9.97 -12.95
CA SER A 33 14.71 9.53 -12.95
C SER A 33 14.58 8.01 -13.07
N ALA A 34 15.49 7.35 -13.79
CA ALA A 34 15.57 5.89 -13.83
C ALA A 34 15.96 5.28 -12.46
N ALA A 35 16.86 5.93 -11.70
CA ALA A 35 17.20 5.51 -10.35
C ALA A 35 16.02 5.70 -9.38
N MET A 36 15.36 6.86 -9.43
CA MET A 36 14.19 7.16 -8.60
C MET A 36 13.05 6.15 -8.82
N GLU A 37 12.77 5.74 -10.06
CA GLU A 37 11.76 4.71 -10.31
C GLU A 37 12.12 3.40 -9.61
N ARG A 38 13.33 2.88 -9.86
CA ARG A 38 13.75 1.59 -9.31
C ARG A 38 13.87 1.58 -7.79
N ASP A 39 14.37 2.67 -7.22
CA ASP A 39 14.78 2.70 -5.81
C ASP A 39 13.64 3.13 -4.89
N ALA A 40 12.65 3.86 -5.40
CA ALA A 40 11.58 4.44 -4.58
C ALA A 40 10.16 4.18 -5.10
N VAL A 41 9.92 4.29 -6.42
CA VAL A 41 8.56 4.15 -6.97
C VAL A 41 8.14 2.69 -7.07
N ASP A 42 8.94 1.85 -7.72
CA ASP A 42 8.64 0.42 -7.88
C ASP A 42 8.49 -0.31 -6.53
N PRO A 43 9.37 -0.08 -5.52
CA PRO A 43 9.22 -0.72 -4.22
C PRO A 43 7.97 -0.29 -3.45
N ALA A 44 7.41 0.89 -3.74
CA ALA A 44 6.23 1.41 -3.04
C ALA A 44 4.99 0.53 -3.29
N ASP A 45 4.83 -0.01 -4.50
CA ASP A 45 3.70 -0.88 -4.84
C ASP A 45 3.72 -2.19 -4.07
N ASP A 46 4.90 -2.83 -4.03
CA ASP A 46 5.09 -4.07 -3.29
C ASP A 46 4.90 -3.83 -1.78
N ALA A 47 5.45 -2.73 -1.25
CA ALA A 47 5.28 -2.36 0.15
C ALA A 47 3.81 -2.14 0.51
N VAL A 48 3.04 -1.43 -0.33
CA VAL A 48 1.60 -1.18 -0.11
C VAL A 48 0.80 -2.47 -0.20
N ARG A 49 1.12 -3.34 -1.17
CA ARG A 49 0.49 -4.67 -1.29
C ARG A 49 0.73 -5.51 -0.04
N ILE A 50 1.97 -5.56 0.46
CA ILE A 50 2.33 -6.29 1.67
C ILE A 50 1.61 -5.71 2.89
N ALA A 51 1.55 -4.39 3.02
CA ALA A 51 0.84 -3.72 4.11
C ALA A 51 -0.66 -4.07 4.14
N ILE A 52 -1.31 -4.12 2.97
CA ILE A 52 -2.73 -4.52 2.87
C ILE A 52 -2.94 -5.96 3.33
N LEU A 53 -2.06 -6.88 2.91
CA LEU A 53 -2.11 -8.28 3.34
C LEU A 53 -1.91 -8.43 4.85
N ALA A 54 -0.98 -7.67 5.44
CA ALA A 54 -0.75 -7.66 6.87
C ALA A 54 -1.97 -7.13 7.65
N LEU A 55 -2.66 -6.11 7.13
CA LEU A 55 -3.90 -5.60 7.71
C LEU A 55 -5.02 -6.65 7.66
N ASP A 56 -5.12 -7.43 6.59
CA ASP A 56 -6.10 -8.53 6.49
C ASP A 56 -5.82 -9.62 7.54
N GLN A 57 -4.56 -10.02 7.69
CA GLN A 57 -4.15 -11.01 8.70
C GLN A 57 -4.41 -10.51 10.13
N LEU A 58 -4.11 -9.24 10.39
CA LEU A 58 -4.36 -8.63 11.70
C LEU A 58 -5.84 -8.59 12.03
N ALA A 59 -6.68 -8.19 11.08
CA ALA A 59 -8.14 -8.16 11.26
C ALA A 59 -8.69 -9.56 11.58
N GLU A 60 -8.17 -10.59 10.91
CA GLU A 60 -8.55 -11.98 11.19
C GLU A 60 -8.11 -12.44 12.57
N ALA A 61 -6.87 -12.14 12.98
CA ALA A 61 -6.34 -12.49 14.30
C ALA A 61 -7.15 -11.84 15.43
N VAL A 62 -7.49 -10.55 15.29
CA VAL A 62 -8.34 -9.82 16.24
C VAL A 62 -9.75 -10.42 16.27
N SER A 63 -10.32 -10.77 15.11
CA SER A 63 -11.64 -11.40 15.02
C SER A 63 -11.68 -12.77 15.70
N ARG A 64 -10.62 -13.58 15.54
CA ARG A 64 -10.46 -14.87 16.23
C ARG A 64 -10.38 -14.67 17.75
N ALA A 65 -9.51 -13.78 18.21
CA ALA A 65 -9.33 -13.50 19.64
C ALA A 65 -10.65 -13.04 20.31
N ARG A 66 -11.46 -12.22 19.62
CA ARG A 66 -12.77 -11.81 20.13
C ARG A 66 -13.73 -12.99 20.28
N ARG A 67 -13.81 -13.89 19.28
CA ARG A 67 -14.63 -15.09 19.37
C ARG A 67 -14.20 -16.02 20.51
N ASP A 68 -12.90 -16.17 20.71
CA ASP A 68 -12.35 -17.03 21.78
C ASP A 68 -12.67 -16.47 23.18
N CYS A 69 -12.72 -15.13 23.32
CA CYS A 69 -13.17 -14.47 24.55
C CYS A 69 -14.69 -14.58 24.76
N ASP A 70 -15.49 -14.41 23.71
CA ASP A 70 -16.96 -14.47 23.78
C ASP A 70 -17.50 -15.91 23.97
N ALA A 71 -16.70 -16.94 23.66
CA ALA A 71 -17.03 -18.35 23.85
C ALA A 71 -16.73 -18.90 25.27
N ARG A 72 -16.24 -18.04 26.18
CA ARG A 72 -15.98 -18.35 27.59
C ARG A 72 -17.03 -17.72 28.49
#